data_AF-A0AA43DG60-F1
#
_entry.id   AF-A0AA43DG60-F1
#
_cell.length_a   1.000
_cell.length_b   1.000
_cell.length_c   1.000
_cell.angle_alpha   90.00
_cell.angle_beta   90.00
_cell.angle_gamma   90.00
#
_symmetry.space_group_name_H-M   'P 1'
#
loop_
_entity.id
_entity.type
_entity.pdbx_description
1 polymer ?
#
loop_
_entity_poly.entity_id
_entity_poly.type
_entity_poly.pdbx_seq_one_letter_code
_entity_poly.pdbx_strand_id
1 'polypeptide(L)'
;MFYVRTFVIKSTILSLGIAFCLLAQTSLASAHGAPEYPISRQYNCYKHQGQALSECVAAIAFGGAQAIYDWNGVNQAAAAGNHRAVVPDGKLCAGGQEKFKGFDLARSDWDATPWSPNASGRYEP
;
A
#
# COMPACT_ATOMS: atom_id res chain seq x y z
N MET A 1 35.30 -5.14 -48.96
CA MET A 1 34.57 -6.14 -48.14
C MET A 1 34.80 -5.99 -46.63
N PHE A 2 35.94 -5.48 -46.15
CA PHE A 2 36.21 -5.29 -44.71
C PHE A 2 35.36 -4.19 -44.04
N TYR A 3 35.10 -3.06 -44.72
CA TYR A 3 34.41 -1.89 -44.15
C TYR A 3 32.94 -2.14 -43.77
N VAL A 4 32.23 -2.97 -44.54
CA VAL A 4 30.81 -3.31 -44.30
C VAL A 4 30.63 -4.18 -43.05
N ARG A 5 31.59 -5.09 -42.80
CA ARG A 5 31.57 -5.96 -41.61
C ARG A 5 31.78 -5.18 -40.32
N THR A 6 32.68 -4.19 -40.32
CA THR A 6 32.95 -3.35 -39.15
C THR A 6 31.76 -2.44 -38.78
N PHE A 7 31.01 -1.98 -39.78
CA PHE A 7 29.83 -1.14 -39.56
C PHE A 7 28.66 -1.93 -38.96
N VAL A 8 28.41 -3.15 -39.46
CA VAL A 8 27.39 -4.06 -38.91
C VAL A 8 27.70 -4.46 -37.46
N ILE A 9 28.97 -4.80 -37.16
CA ILE A 9 29.38 -5.19 -35.80
C ILE A 9 29.20 -4.03 -34.80
N LYS A 10 29.52 -2.79 -35.18
CA LYS A 10 29.33 -1.61 -34.32
C LYS A 10 27.84 -1.30 -34.05
N SER A 11 26.98 -1.46 -35.06
CA SER A 11 25.53 -1.24 -34.91
C SER A 11 24.89 -2.27 -33.97
N THR A 12 25.27 -3.54 -34.05
CA THR A 12 24.70 -4.60 -33.19
C THR A 12 25.11 -4.42 -31.72
N ILE A 13 26.36 -4.00 -31.45
CA ILE A 13 26.84 -3.73 -30.08
C ILE A 13 26.10 -2.55 -29.45
N LEU A 14 25.85 -1.49 -30.23
CA LEU A 14 25.11 -0.32 -29.75
C LEU A 14 23.65 -0.67 -29.40
N SER A 15 22.98 -1.44 -30.25
CA SER A 15 21.61 -1.91 -30.02
C SER A 15 21.50 -2.84 -28.81
N LEU A 16 22.48 -3.73 -28.61
CA LEU A 16 22.50 -4.64 -27.47
C LEU A 16 22.78 -3.89 -26.15
N GLY A 17 23.66 -2.88 -26.19
CA GLY A 17 23.95 -2.01 -25.05
C GLY A 17 22.73 -1.18 -24.63
N ILE A 18 21.97 -0.63 -25.59
CA ILE A 18 20.72 0.10 -25.31
C ILE A 18 19.66 -0.83 -24.74
N ALA A 19 19.47 -2.03 -25.31
CA ALA A 19 18.53 -3.01 -24.80
C ALA A 19 18.86 -3.45 -23.37
N PHE A 20 20.15 -3.68 -23.06
CA PHE A 20 20.58 -4.04 -21.71
C PHE A 20 20.37 -2.89 -20.70
N CYS A 21 20.65 -1.64 -21.07
CA CYS A 21 20.37 -0.48 -20.22
C CYS A 21 18.88 -0.27 -19.95
N LEU A 22 17.99 -0.58 -20.90
CA LEU A 22 16.54 -0.50 -20.69
C LEU A 22 16.03 -1.61 -19.76
N LEU A 23 16.57 -2.83 -19.86
CA LEU A 23 16.22 -3.96 -19.00
C LEU A 23 16.80 -3.85 -17.59
N ALA A 24 17.89 -3.08 -17.41
CA ALA A 24 18.53 -2.88 -16.12
C ALA A 24 17.79 -1.88 -15.19
N GLN A 25 16.72 -1.22 -15.65
CA GLN A 25 15.93 -0.27 -14.85
C GLN A 25 14.95 -0.97 -13.89
N THR A 26 15.42 -1.94 -13.12
CA THR A 26 14.64 -2.51 -12.01
C THR A 26 14.75 -1.56 -10.81
N SER A 27 13.97 -0.48 -10.80
CA SER A 27 13.78 0.27 -9.56
C SER A 27 13.00 -0.61 -8.57
N LEU A 28 13.45 -0.64 -7.32
CA LEU A 28 12.62 -1.12 -6.22
C LEU A 28 11.35 -0.26 -6.23
N ALA A 29 10.19 -0.87 -6.47
CA ALA A 29 8.92 -0.17 -6.41
C ALA A 29 8.70 0.32 -4.97
N SER A 30 8.96 1.61 -4.73
CA SER A 30 8.73 2.29 -3.44
C SER A 30 7.33 2.89 -3.43
N ALA A 31 6.30 2.04 -3.50
CA ALA A 31 4.91 2.47 -3.44
C ALA A 31 4.40 2.37 -2.00
N HIS A 32 4.01 3.52 -1.43
CA HIS A 32 3.17 3.54 -0.23
C HIS A 32 1.71 3.34 -0.65
N GLY A 33 0.92 2.70 0.20
CA GLY A 33 -0.47 2.44 -0.12
C GLY A 33 -1.26 1.88 1.04
N ALA A 34 -2.54 1.67 0.77
CA ALA A 34 -3.49 1.02 1.65
C ALA A 34 -4.48 0.21 0.79
N PRO A 35 -5.14 -0.82 1.35
CA PRO A 35 -6.21 -1.52 0.64
C PRO A 35 -7.30 -0.57 0.13
N GLU A 36 -7.57 -0.63 -1.17
CA GLU A 36 -8.65 0.11 -1.85
C GLU A 36 -9.92 -0.75 -1.98
N TYR A 37 -9.79 -2.06 -2.18
CA TYR A 37 -10.92 -3.00 -2.18
C TYR A 37 -10.55 -4.36 -1.55
N PRO A 38 -11.24 -4.80 -0.49
CA PRO A 38 -12.12 -4.00 0.36
C PRO A 38 -11.38 -2.79 0.94
N ILE A 39 -12.08 -1.66 1.05
CA ILE A 39 -11.45 -0.40 1.43
C ILE A 39 -10.98 -0.45 2.90
N SER A 40 -9.76 0.02 3.14
CA SER A 40 -9.22 0.12 4.51
C SER A 40 -9.83 1.29 5.29
N ARG A 41 -9.90 1.18 6.63
CA ARG A 41 -10.51 2.19 7.51
C ARG A 41 -9.95 3.59 7.29
N GLN A 42 -8.62 3.72 7.24
CA GLN A 42 -7.95 5.00 7.05
C GLN A 42 -8.17 5.58 5.67
N TYR A 43 -8.19 4.72 4.63
CA TYR A 43 -8.45 5.19 3.28
C TYR A 43 -9.92 5.57 3.08
N ASN A 44 -10.85 4.85 3.73
CA ASN A 44 -12.26 5.21 3.74
C ASN A 44 -12.48 6.61 4.33
N CYS A 45 -11.90 6.87 5.50
CA CYS A 45 -12.00 8.19 6.14
C CYS A 45 -11.31 9.30 5.34
N TYR A 46 -10.23 8.99 4.62
CA TYR A 46 -9.62 9.93 3.67
C TYR A 46 -10.54 10.22 2.47
N LYS A 47 -11.21 9.20 1.91
CA LYS A 47 -12.10 9.36 0.73
C LYS A 47 -13.40 10.09 1.06
N HIS A 48 -13.88 9.98 2.30
CA HIS A 48 -15.12 10.59 2.77
C HIS A 48 -14.88 11.81 3.67
N GLN A 49 -13.76 12.51 3.47
CA GLN A 49 -13.51 13.79 4.14
C GLN A 49 -14.66 14.77 3.94
N GLY A 50 -15.02 15.48 5.01
CA GLY A 50 -16.16 16.42 5.01
C GLY A 50 -17.52 15.75 5.19
N GLN A 51 -17.59 14.41 5.21
CA GLN A 51 -18.78 13.66 5.63
C GLN A 51 -18.68 13.31 7.11
N ALA A 52 -19.80 13.35 7.82
CA ALA A 52 -19.86 13.04 9.24
C ALA A 52 -20.07 11.54 9.49
N LEU A 53 -19.24 10.69 8.88
CA LEU A 53 -19.24 9.24 9.16
C LEU A 53 -18.83 9.02 10.63
N SER A 54 -19.66 8.35 11.42
CA SER A 54 -19.52 8.28 12.88
C SER A 54 -18.19 7.65 13.31
N GLU A 55 -17.77 6.61 12.61
CA GLU A 55 -16.51 5.92 12.81
C GLU A 55 -15.30 6.80 12.47
N CYS A 56 -15.37 7.61 11.41
CA CYS A 56 -14.29 8.50 11.01
C CYS A 56 -14.18 9.70 11.95
N VAL A 57 -15.31 10.27 12.37
CA VAL A 57 -15.33 11.33 13.40
C VAL A 57 -14.71 10.82 14.70
N ALA A 58 -15.08 9.61 15.14
CA ALA A 58 -14.51 9.00 16.34
C ALA A 58 -13.01 8.73 16.21
N ALA A 59 -12.56 8.20 15.06
CA ALA A 59 -11.15 7.92 14.79
C ALA A 59 -10.31 9.21 14.79
N ILE A 60 -10.81 10.28 14.17
CA ILE A 60 -10.16 11.60 14.16
C ILE A 60 -10.16 12.23 15.55
N ALA A 61 -11.27 12.12 16.30
CA ALA A 61 -11.33 12.65 17.67
C ALA A 61 -10.34 11.94 18.61
N PHE A 62 -10.11 10.64 18.41
CA PHE A 62 -9.18 9.87 19.23
C PHE A 62 -7.72 9.98 18.78
N GLY A 63 -7.46 9.93 17.47
CA GLY A 63 -6.11 9.84 16.88
C GLY A 63 -5.57 11.12 16.24
N GLY A 64 -6.41 12.13 16.06
CA GLY A 64 -6.07 13.36 15.33
C GLY A 64 -6.30 13.24 13.82
N ALA A 65 -6.46 14.39 13.15
CA ALA A 65 -6.77 14.45 11.73
C ALA A 65 -5.59 14.09 10.82
N GLN A 66 -4.34 14.22 11.28
CA GLN A 66 -3.18 13.95 10.43
C GLN A 66 -3.13 12.51 9.91
N ALA A 67 -3.69 11.56 10.69
CA ALA A 67 -3.75 10.15 10.34
C ALA A 67 -4.53 9.87 9.03
N ILE A 68 -5.58 10.64 8.74
CA ILE A 68 -6.36 10.47 7.50
C ILE A 68 -5.65 11.09 6.29
N TYR A 69 -4.86 12.15 6.48
CA TYR A 69 -4.06 12.73 5.38
C TYR A 69 -2.89 11.83 5.00
N ASP A 70 -2.32 11.13 5.99
CA ASP A 70 -1.24 10.16 5.80
C ASP A 70 -1.77 8.73 5.68
N TRP A 71 -2.93 8.55 5.03
CA TRP A 71 -3.66 7.28 4.89
C TRP A 71 -2.82 6.12 4.34
N ASN A 72 -1.78 6.42 3.55
CA ASN A 72 -0.85 5.45 2.97
C ASN A 72 0.35 5.15 3.89
N GLY A 73 0.35 5.65 5.12
CA GLY A 73 1.48 5.63 6.05
C GLY A 73 1.39 4.62 7.20
N VAL A 74 0.38 3.75 7.24
CA VAL A 74 0.31 2.66 8.23
C VAL A 74 1.36 1.60 7.86
N ASN A 75 2.58 1.78 8.37
CA ASN A 75 3.76 0.97 8.04
C ASN A 75 4.56 0.55 9.29
N GLN A 76 5.53 -0.35 9.13
CA GLN A 76 6.47 -0.72 10.20
C GLN A 76 7.86 -0.98 9.63
N ALA A 77 8.69 0.06 9.61
CA ALA A 77 10.06 -0.02 9.09
C ALA A 77 10.93 -1.00 9.90
N ALA A 78 10.68 -1.14 11.20
CA ALA A 78 11.42 -2.03 12.10
C ALA A 78 10.91 -3.49 12.09
N ALA A 79 9.84 -3.82 11.35
CA ALA A 79 9.27 -5.17 11.42
C ALA A 79 10.24 -6.24 10.92
N ALA A 80 10.97 -6.00 9.82
CA ALA A 80 11.84 -6.99 9.19
C ALA A 80 11.17 -8.38 9.02
N GLY A 81 9.87 -8.41 8.70
CA GLY A 81 9.04 -9.63 8.62
C GLY A 81 8.50 -10.16 9.96
N ASN A 82 8.99 -9.67 11.10
CA ASN A 82 8.51 -10.01 12.42
C ASN A 82 7.49 -8.98 12.96
N HIS A 83 6.30 -8.96 12.36
CA HIS A 83 5.26 -7.98 12.69
C HIS A 83 4.81 -8.04 14.16
N ARG A 84 4.74 -9.25 14.75
CA ARG A 84 4.31 -9.44 16.14
C ARG A 84 5.25 -8.81 17.16
N ALA A 85 6.52 -8.60 16.81
CA ALA A 85 7.48 -7.94 17.70
C ALA A 85 7.26 -6.41 17.79
N VAL A 86 6.61 -5.81 16.80
CA VAL A 86 6.45 -4.34 16.70
C VAL A 86 5.00 -3.87 16.70
N VAL A 87 4.04 -4.80 16.56
CA VAL A 87 2.59 -4.53 16.58
C VAL A 87 1.94 -5.36 17.70
N PRO A 88 1.68 -4.77 18.87
CA PRO A 88 0.99 -5.43 19.97
C PRO A 88 -0.48 -5.73 19.64
N ASP A 89 -1.07 -6.64 20.41
CA ASP A 89 -2.51 -6.89 20.36
C ASP A 89 -3.33 -5.62 20.64
N GLY A 90 -4.44 -5.47 19.92
CA GLY A 90 -5.26 -4.26 19.97
C GLY A 90 -4.66 -3.04 19.26
N LYS A 91 -3.51 -3.18 18.59
CA LYS A 91 -2.85 -2.12 17.80
C LYS A 91 -2.65 -2.47 16.32
N LEU A 92 -3.36 -3.49 15.85
CA LEU A 92 -3.16 -4.05 14.52
C LEU A 92 -3.56 -3.07 13.40
N CYS A 93 -4.68 -2.36 13.57
CA CYS A 93 -5.21 -1.47 12.53
C CYS A 93 -4.37 -0.20 12.38
N ALA A 94 -3.73 0.25 13.46
CA ALA A 94 -2.75 1.34 13.45
C ALA A 94 -1.32 0.90 13.12
N GLY A 95 -1.08 -0.41 12.95
CA GLY A 95 0.27 -0.95 12.76
C GLY A 95 1.22 -0.64 13.93
N GLY A 96 0.70 -0.58 15.16
CA GLY A 96 1.49 -0.25 16.35
C GLY A 96 1.89 1.22 16.49
N GLN A 97 1.45 2.10 15.58
CA GLN A 97 1.82 3.51 15.58
C GLN A 97 0.80 4.39 16.32
N GLU A 98 1.28 5.21 17.25
CA GLU A 98 0.44 6.14 18.01
C GLU A 98 -0.32 7.13 17.10
N LYS A 99 0.30 7.56 15.99
CA LYS A 99 -0.32 8.44 14.99
C LYS A 99 -1.62 7.88 14.42
N PHE A 100 -1.73 6.57 14.27
CA PHE A 100 -2.85 5.91 13.60
C PHE A 100 -3.84 5.26 14.59
N LYS A 101 -3.67 5.49 15.91
CA LYS A 101 -4.43 4.82 16.98
C LYS A 101 -5.95 4.95 16.88
N GLY A 102 -6.46 5.97 16.19
CA GLY A 102 -7.89 6.14 15.91
C GLY A 102 -8.50 4.94 15.18
N PHE A 103 -7.72 4.26 14.35
CA PHE A 103 -8.19 3.12 13.57
C PHE A 103 -8.26 1.81 14.36
N ASP A 104 -7.70 1.77 15.58
CA ASP A 104 -7.80 0.62 16.49
C ASP A 104 -9.08 0.62 17.34
N LEU A 105 -9.92 1.67 17.26
CA LEU A 105 -11.16 1.75 18.03
C LEU A 105 -12.04 0.52 17.76
N ALA A 106 -12.35 -0.22 18.83
CA ALA A 106 -13.25 -1.36 18.80
C ALA A 106 -14.69 -0.85 18.68
N ARG A 107 -15.24 -0.89 17.47
CA ARG A 107 -16.59 -0.39 17.15
C ARG A 107 -17.29 -1.34 16.19
N SER A 108 -18.62 -1.36 16.23
CA SER A 108 -19.47 -2.16 15.35
C SER A 108 -19.98 -1.40 14.12
N ASP A 109 -19.75 -0.09 14.04
CA ASP A 109 -20.22 0.80 12.97
C ASP A 109 -19.11 1.20 11.99
N TRP A 110 -17.99 0.46 11.95
CA TRP A 110 -17.02 0.63 10.88
C TRP A 110 -17.67 0.28 9.54
N ASP A 111 -17.58 1.18 8.55
CA ASP A 111 -18.01 0.87 7.19
C ASP A 111 -17.35 -0.40 6.68
N ALA A 112 -18.17 -1.29 6.12
CA ALA A 112 -17.77 -2.64 5.78
C ALA A 112 -18.19 -2.96 4.35
N THR A 113 -17.22 -3.36 3.52
CA THR A 113 -17.51 -3.85 2.18
C THR A 113 -18.28 -5.17 2.27
N PRO A 114 -19.50 -5.27 1.72
CA PRO A 114 -20.23 -6.53 1.66
C PRO A 114 -19.41 -7.59 0.91
N TRP A 115 -19.39 -8.81 1.44
CA TRP A 115 -18.63 -9.91 0.87
C TRP A 115 -19.39 -11.23 1.03
N SER A 116 -19.29 -12.09 0.02
CA SER A 116 -19.78 -13.46 0.07
C SER A 116 -18.77 -14.40 -0.59
N PRO A 117 -18.42 -15.55 0.03
CA PRO A 117 -17.62 -16.56 -0.61
C PRO A 117 -18.39 -17.23 -1.76
N ASN A 118 -17.66 -17.76 -2.75
CA ASN A 118 -18.24 -18.63 -3.77
C ASN A 118 -18.62 -20.01 -3.18
N ALA A 119 -19.26 -20.86 -3.98
CA ALA A 119 -19.70 -22.20 -3.54
C ALA A 119 -18.57 -23.10 -2.99
N SER A 120 -17.32 -22.82 -3.33
CA SER A 120 -16.13 -23.53 -2.81
C SER A 120 -15.49 -22.86 -1.59
N GLY A 121 -16.13 -21.85 -1.01
CA GLY A 121 -15.59 -21.08 0.12
C GLY A 121 -14.46 -20.11 -0.27
N ARG A 122 -14.24 -19.88 -1.56
CA ARG A 122 -13.15 -19.04 -2.08
C ARG A 122 -13.65 -17.66 -2.50
N TYR A 123 -12.73 -16.70 -2.48
CA TYR A 123 -12.94 -15.37 -3.03
C TYR A 123 -12.48 -15.35 -4.49
N GLU A 124 -13.35 -14.93 -5.39
CA GLU A 124 -13.01 -14.53 -6.76
C GLU A 124 -13.39 -13.04 -6.84
N PRO A 125 -12.44 -12.12 -7.08
CA PRO A 125 -12.75 -10.73 -7.40
C PRO A 125 -13.49 -10.59 -8.73
#